data_AF-A0A841IRL6-F1
#
_entry.id   AF-A0A841IRL6-F1
#
_cell.length_a   1.000
_cell.length_b   1.000
_cell.length_c   1.000
_cell.angle_alpha   90.00
_cell.angle_beta   90.00
_cell.angle_gamma   90.00
#
_symmetry.space_group_name_H-M   'P 1'
#
loop_
_entity.id
_entity.type
_entity.pdbx_description
1 polymer ?
#
loop_
_entity_poly.entity_id
_entity_poly.type
_entity_poly.pdbx_seq_one_letter_code
_entity_poly.pdbx_strand_id
1 'polypeptide(L)'
;MNDDSRDGTETEDTPQGLYIANSMTGGAVALGEGSRAEDRSRRVGSPDPAEAAPPASRVASAPPGQIVIGGDLGGGAIAAARKAVAVDSSVRISGSGIRVLDDLGRVRELLAELDRTFEVEAVDRELEAAEEEITREGGLRPGMLRRLLSLLRGGSTVLSGLSDSAGVLDSLRAGLGLLEARQDDS
;
A
#
# COMPACT_ATOMS: atom_id res chain seq x y z
N MET A 1 -0.79 -29.69 -54.11
CA MET A 1 -1.81 -28.71 -53.68
C MET A 1 -2.43 -29.29 -52.43
N ASN A 2 -1.98 -28.86 -51.25
CA ASN A 2 -2.60 -29.22 -49.99
C ASN A 2 -3.34 -27.98 -49.50
N ASP A 3 -4.64 -28.16 -49.39
CA ASP A 3 -5.65 -27.16 -49.05
C ASP A 3 -5.61 -26.91 -47.54
N ASP A 4 -5.11 -25.75 -47.16
CA ASP A 4 -4.93 -25.30 -45.78
C ASP A 4 -6.27 -24.76 -45.27
N SER A 5 -7.20 -25.67 -45.01
CA SER A 5 -8.50 -25.36 -44.40
C SER A 5 -8.31 -25.13 -42.90
N ARG A 6 -7.85 -23.93 -42.54
CA ARG A 6 -7.97 -23.43 -41.16
C ARG A 6 -9.42 -23.05 -40.92
N ASP A 7 -10.16 -24.01 -40.40
CA ASP A 7 -11.47 -23.81 -39.78
C ASP A 7 -11.29 -22.89 -38.57
N GLY A 8 -11.44 -21.59 -38.83
CA GLY A 8 -11.43 -20.56 -37.81
C GLY A 8 -12.75 -20.64 -37.06
N THR A 9 -12.80 -21.46 -36.02
CA THR A 9 -13.86 -21.34 -35.02
C THR A 9 -13.72 -19.96 -34.39
N GLU A 10 -14.47 -18.99 -34.91
CA GLU A 10 -14.75 -17.74 -34.24
C GLU A 10 -15.38 -18.10 -32.90
N THR A 11 -14.56 -18.23 -31.86
CA THR A 11 -15.03 -18.21 -30.49
C THR A 11 -15.79 -16.91 -30.33
N GLU A 12 -17.12 -16.99 -30.35
CA GLU A 12 -18.00 -15.88 -30.05
C GLU A 12 -17.50 -15.24 -28.76
N ASP A 13 -16.97 -14.02 -28.89
CA ASP A 13 -16.44 -13.23 -27.79
C ASP A 13 -17.63 -12.84 -26.93
N THR A 14 -18.03 -13.76 -26.04
CA THR A 14 -19.16 -13.54 -25.16
C THR A 14 -18.75 -12.40 -24.23
N PRO A 15 -19.46 -11.26 -24.23
CA PRO A 15 -19.06 -10.10 -23.46
C PRO A 15 -18.99 -10.48 -21.97
N GLN A 16 -17.78 -10.45 -21.42
CA GLN A 16 -17.55 -10.76 -20.02
C GLN A 16 -17.95 -9.57 -19.17
N GLY A 17 -19.11 -9.66 -18.55
CA GLY A 17 -19.60 -8.66 -17.60
C GLY A 17 -18.93 -8.81 -16.24
N LEU A 18 -18.71 -7.69 -15.55
CA LEU A 18 -18.38 -7.66 -14.12
C LEU A 18 -19.59 -7.13 -13.34
N TYR A 19 -20.00 -7.88 -12.33
CA TYR A 19 -21.03 -7.45 -11.38
C TYR A 19 -20.44 -7.38 -9.97
N ILE A 20 -20.51 -6.20 -9.36
CA ILE A 20 -20.12 -5.98 -7.97
C ILE A 20 -21.41 -5.67 -7.22
N ALA A 21 -21.77 -6.52 -6.26
CA ALA A 21 -23.07 -6.46 -5.57
C ALA A 21 -23.21 -5.27 -4.62
N ASN A 22 -22.11 -4.64 -4.22
CA ASN A 22 -22.10 -3.57 -3.24
C ASN A 22 -21.26 -2.36 -3.70
N SER A 23 -20.05 -2.17 -3.16
CA SER A 23 -19.17 -1.05 -3.53
C SER A 23 -17.82 -1.51 -4.05
N MET A 24 -17.16 -0.63 -4.81
CA MET A 24 -15.75 -0.78 -5.19
C MET A 24 -14.98 0.42 -4.65
N THR A 25 -14.12 0.17 -3.66
CA THR A 25 -13.22 1.15 -3.07
C THR A 25 -11.78 0.82 -3.47
N GLY A 26 -11.48 1.10 -4.74
CA GLY A 26 -10.16 0.92 -5.35
C GLY A 26 -10.03 -0.32 -6.20
N GLY A 27 -8.88 -0.43 -6.86
CA GLY A 27 -8.54 -1.49 -7.80
C GLY A 27 -8.67 -1.09 -9.27
N ALA A 28 -8.28 -2.01 -10.14
CA ALA A 28 -8.27 -1.84 -11.59
C ALA A 28 -9.16 -2.90 -12.26
N VAL A 29 -9.97 -2.49 -13.23
CA VAL A 29 -10.89 -3.38 -13.95
C VAL A 29 -10.75 -3.19 -15.46
N ALA A 30 -10.43 -4.27 -16.17
CA ALA A 30 -10.24 -4.31 -17.62
C ALA A 30 -11.13 -5.41 -18.24
N LEU A 31 -12.23 -5.03 -18.88
CA LEU A 31 -13.25 -5.96 -19.42
C LEU A 31 -13.23 -6.11 -20.95
N GLY A 32 -12.59 -5.18 -21.67
CA GLY A 32 -12.51 -5.22 -23.13
C GLY A 32 -11.28 -5.95 -23.65
N GLU A 33 -11.35 -6.53 -24.85
CA GLU A 33 -10.18 -7.14 -25.48
C GLU A 33 -9.04 -6.11 -25.59
N GLY A 34 -7.84 -6.48 -25.12
CA GLY A 34 -6.68 -5.60 -25.11
C GLY A 34 -6.80 -4.38 -24.19
N SER A 35 -7.87 -4.27 -23.40
CA SER A 35 -8.06 -3.14 -22.50
C SER A 35 -7.04 -3.16 -21.37
N ARG A 36 -6.65 -1.97 -20.90
CA ARG A 36 -5.73 -1.81 -19.78
C ARG A 36 -6.30 -0.88 -18.73
N ALA A 37 -6.25 -1.31 -17.47
CA ALA A 37 -6.60 -0.50 -16.31
C ALA A 37 -5.48 -0.58 -15.26
N GLU A 38 -5.24 0.52 -14.57
CA GLU A 38 -4.22 0.59 -13.53
C GLU A 38 -4.67 1.49 -12.38
N ASP A 39 -4.61 0.98 -11.15
CA ASP A 39 -4.82 1.75 -9.92
C ASP A 39 -3.47 2.04 -9.27
N ARG A 40 -3.18 3.33 -9.07
CA ARG A 40 -1.99 3.83 -8.34
C ARG A 40 -2.41 4.70 -7.14
N SER A 41 -3.64 4.50 -6.65
CA SER A 41 -4.18 5.29 -5.56
C SER A 41 -3.39 5.07 -4.27
N ARG A 42 -3.29 6.13 -3.48
CA ARG A 42 -2.77 6.06 -2.10
C ARG A 42 -3.94 6.22 -1.14
N ARG A 43 -4.02 5.33 -0.18
CA ARG A 43 -5.09 5.28 0.82
C ARG A 43 -4.50 5.26 2.21
N VAL A 44 -5.23 5.82 3.15
CA VAL A 44 -4.83 5.92 4.54
C VAL A 44 -5.78 5.08 5.38
N GLY A 45 -5.22 4.25 6.25
CA GLY A 45 -5.98 3.35 7.11
C GLY A 45 -6.38 2.04 6.45
N SER A 46 -6.94 1.16 7.29
CA SER A 46 -7.68 -0.01 6.81
C SER A 46 -9.08 0.43 6.39
N PRO A 47 -9.71 -0.23 5.40
CA PRO A 47 -11.11 0.03 5.12
C PRO A 47 -11.91 -0.26 6.39
N ASP A 48 -12.75 0.69 6.80
CA ASP A 48 -13.56 0.51 8.01
C ASP A 48 -14.63 -0.56 7.73
N PRO A 49 -14.63 -1.70 8.44
CA PRO A 49 -15.67 -2.71 8.26
C PRO A 49 -17.07 -2.20 8.61
N ALA A 50 -17.20 -1.11 9.39
CA ALA A 50 -18.47 -0.45 9.64
C ALA A 50 -18.96 0.42 8.46
N GLU A 51 -18.06 0.85 7.57
CA GLU A 51 -18.41 1.51 6.31
C GLU A 51 -18.83 0.51 5.22
N ALA A 52 -18.52 -0.78 5.40
CA ALA A 52 -18.99 -1.82 4.51
C ALA A 52 -20.52 -1.92 4.63
N ALA A 53 -21.23 -1.44 3.61
CA ALA A 53 -22.67 -1.56 3.57
C ALA A 53 -23.06 -3.05 3.63
N PRO A 54 -24.12 -3.44 4.35
CA PRO A 54 -24.59 -4.82 4.29
C PRO A 54 -24.91 -5.19 2.83
N PRO A 55 -24.59 -6.42 2.39
CA PRO A 55 -24.75 -6.79 0.98
C PRO A 55 -26.20 -6.56 0.55
N ALA A 56 -26.39 -5.64 -0.41
CA ALA A 56 -27.71 -5.16 -0.81
C ALA A 56 -28.61 -6.28 -1.38
N SER A 57 -28.02 -7.34 -1.91
CA SER A 57 -28.72 -8.57 -2.28
C SER A 57 -27.74 -9.71 -2.57
N ARG A 58 -28.18 -10.95 -2.38
CA ARG A 58 -27.46 -12.12 -2.90
C ARG A 58 -27.77 -12.24 -4.39
N VAL A 59 -26.75 -12.30 -5.23
CA VAL A 59 -26.91 -12.60 -6.66
C VAL A 59 -27.47 -14.02 -6.78
N ALA A 60 -28.73 -14.15 -7.18
CA ALA A 60 -29.40 -15.44 -7.27
C ALA A 60 -28.89 -16.29 -8.45
N SER A 61 -28.47 -15.65 -9.54
CA SER A 61 -27.78 -16.28 -10.67
C SER A 61 -27.03 -15.25 -11.50
N ALA A 62 -25.83 -15.59 -11.95
CA ALA A 62 -25.08 -14.82 -12.93
C ALA A 62 -25.18 -15.50 -14.30
N PRO A 63 -25.40 -14.75 -15.40
CA PRO A 63 -25.23 -15.27 -16.75
C PRO A 63 -23.84 -15.91 -16.94
N PRO A 64 -23.72 -16.97 -17.77
CA PRO A 64 -22.42 -17.55 -18.10
C PRO A 64 -21.45 -16.49 -18.61
N GLY A 65 -20.18 -16.59 -18.19
CA GLY A 65 -19.12 -15.65 -18.58
C GLY A 65 -19.08 -14.33 -17.79
N GLN A 66 -19.91 -14.16 -16.76
CA GLN A 66 -19.80 -13.00 -15.85
C GLN A 66 -18.95 -13.29 -14.62
N ILE A 67 -18.14 -12.31 -14.21
CA ILE A 67 -17.46 -12.29 -12.92
C ILE A 67 -18.39 -11.61 -11.92
N VAL A 68 -18.64 -12.29 -10.79
CA VAL A 68 -19.51 -11.77 -9.73
C VAL A 68 -18.75 -11.64 -8.43
N ILE A 69 -18.75 -10.42 -7.89
CA ILE A 69 -18.27 -10.12 -6.54
C ILE A 69 -19.50 -9.86 -5.67
N GLY A 70 -19.77 -10.78 -4.73
CA GLY A 70 -20.96 -10.75 -3.87
C GLY A 70 -20.94 -9.73 -2.72
N GLY A 71 -19.94 -8.86 -2.67
CA GLY A 71 -19.74 -7.88 -1.60
C GLY A 71 -18.91 -6.69 -2.06
N ASP A 72 -18.15 -6.10 -1.14
CA ASP A 72 -17.27 -4.97 -1.42
C ASP A 72 -15.93 -5.39 -2.02
N LEU A 73 -15.45 -4.63 -3.00
CA LEU A 73 -14.12 -4.76 -3.56
C LEU A 73 -13.23 -3.62 -3.06
N GLY A 74 -12.39 -3.90 -2.06
CA GLY A 74 -11.48 -2.94 -1.44
C GLY A 74 -10.07 -2.92 -2.05
N GLY A 75 -9.96 -2.84 -3.38
CA GLY A 75 -8.70 -3.04 -4.12
C GLY A 75 -8.70 -4.34 -4.93
N GLY A 76 -7.62 -4.58 -5.66
CA GLY A 76 -7.42 -5.72 -6.54
C GLY A 76 -7.45 -5.38 -8.03
N ALA A 77 -7.08 -6.35 -8.86
CA ALA A 77 -7.03 -6.21 -10.30
C ALA A 77 -7.84 -7.30 -10.99
N ILE A 78 -8.77 -6.92 -11.88
CA ILE A 78 -9.63 -7.84 -12.62
C ILE A 78 -9.45 -7.62 -14.12
N ALA A 79 -8.97 -8.64 -14.82
CA ALA A 79 -8.89 -8.68 -16.27
C ALA A 79 -9.73 -9.84 -16.80
N ALA A 80 -10.78 -9.53 -17.56
CA ALA A 80 -11.76 -10.54 -18.01
C ALA A 80 -11.54 -10.96 -19.47
N ALA A 81 -11.22 -10.01 -20.36
CA ALA A 81 -11.11 -10.31 -21.79
C ALA A 81 -9.70 -10.74 -22.24
N ARG A 82 -9.63 -11.28 -23.47
CA ARG A 82 -8.36 -11.62 -24.12
C ARG A 82 -7.43 -10.42 -24.13
N LYS A 83 -6.17 -10.63 -23.74
CA LYS A 83 -5.13 -9.57 -23.66
C LYS A 83 -5.50 -8.39 -22.74
N ALA A 84 -6.56 -8.49 -21.94
CA ALA A 84 -6.88 -7.46 -20.96
C ALA A 84 -5.82 -7.46 -19.85
N VAL A 85 -5.47 -6.28 -19.35
CA VAL A 85 -4.46 -6.10 -18.31
C VAL A 85 -5.03 -5.18 -17.23
N ALA A 86 -5.16 -5.70 -16.02
CA ALA A 86 -5.47 -4.90 -14.85
C ALA A 86 -4.29 -4.96 -13.89
N VAL A 87 -3.87 -3.82 -13.37
CA VAL A 87 -2.78 -3.70 -12.39
C VAL A 87 -3.28 -2.89 -11.21
N ASP A 88 -3.25 -3.48 -10.02
CA ASP A 88 -3.44 -2.73 -8.78
C ASP A 88 -2.07 -2.54 -8.14
N SER A 89 -1.60 -1.30 -8.17
CA SER A 89 -0.39 -0.82 -7.49
C SER A 89 -0.77 0.22 -6.43
N SER A 90 -1.98 0.11 -5.87
CA SER A 90 -2.41 0.97 -4.78
C SER A 90 -1.60 0.69 -3.52
N VAL A 91 -1.35 1.74 -2.75
CA VAL A 91 -0.60 1.68 -1.49
C VAL A 91 -1.54 2.09 -0.36
N ARG A 92 -1.63 1.24 0.66
CA ARG A 92 -2.40 1.53 1.89
C ARG A 92 -1.44 1.82 3.03
N ILE A 93 -1.40 3.07 3.47
CA ILE A 93 -0.63 3.48 4.64
C ILE A 93 -1.41 3.06 5.88
N SER A 94 -0.82 2.15 6.66
CA SER A 94 -1.39 1.71 7.92
C SER A 94 -1.52 2.86 8.92
N GLY A 95 -2.45 2.75 9.89
CA GLY A 95 -2.58 3.77 10.95
C GLY A 95 -1.31 3.95 11.79
N SER A 96 -0.54 2.87 12.00
CA SER A 96 0.81 2.94 12.60
C SER A 96 1.81 3.64 11.67
N GLY A 97 1.74 3.42 10.35
CA GLY A 97 2.54 4.14 9.36
C GLY A 97 2.34 5.66 9.41
N ILE A 98 1.11 6.14 9.57
CA ILE A 98 0.82 7.59 9.73
C ILE A 98 1.51 8.13 10.98
N ARG A 99 1.33 7.45 12.12
CA ARG A 99 1.94 7.88 13.39
C ARG A 99 3.46 7.94 13.28
N VAL A 100 4.07 6.94 12.65
CA VAL A 100 5.51 6.93 12.40
C VAL A 100 5.91 8.09 11.49
N LEU A 101 5.17 8.39 10.41
CA LEU A 101 5.45 9.57 9.57
C LEU A 101 5.39 10.88 10.37
N ASP A 102 4.40 11.05 11.24
CA ASP A 102 4.31 12.23 12.11
C ASP A 102 5.52 12.34 13.05
N ASP A 103 5.96 11.21 13.62
CA ASP A 103 7.14 11.18 14.49
C ASP A 103 8.44 11.46 13.72
N LEU A 104 8.60 10.91 12.50
CA LEU A 104 9.74 11.21 11.63
C LEU A 104 9.77 12.70 11.27
N GLY A 105 8.64 13.30 10.95
CA GLY A 105 8.51 14.73 10.67
C GLY A 105 8.98 15.59 11.84
N ARG A 106 8.60 15.23 13.09
CA ARG A 106 9.09 15.90 14.30
C ARG A 106 10.60 15.76 14.47
N VAL A 107 11.18 14.60 14.17
CA VAL A 107 12.66 14.45 14.21
C VAL A 107 13.30 15.39 13.19
N ARG A 108 12.75 15.51 11.98
CA ARG A 108 13.29 16.41 10.94
C ARG A 108 13.20 17.88 11.35
N GLU A 109 12.10 18.29 11.97
CA GLU A 109 11.96 19.64 12.53
C GLU A 109 13.06 19.93 13.56
N LEU A 110 13.32 19.00 14.48
CA LEU A 110 14.39 19.13 15.47
C LEU A 110 15.80 19.14 14.84
N LEU A 111 16.05 18.31 13.82
CA LEU A 111 17.32 18.31 13.10
C LEU A 111 17.58 19.61 12.35
N ALA A 112 16.53 20.28 11.87
CA ALA A 112 16.64 21.55 11.16
C ALA A 112 17.12 22.70 12.07
N GLU A 113 17.00 22.55 13.39
CA GLU A 113 17.51 23.51 14.38
C GLU A 113 19.01 23.31 14.71
N LEU A 114 19.59 22.18 14.30
CA LEU A 114 20.99 21.85 14.55
C LEU A 114 21.92 22.37 13.46
N ASP A 115 23.19 22.59 13.82
CA ASP A 115 24.24 22.84 12.85
C ASP A 115 24.37 21.67 11.88
N ARG A 116 24.55 21.97 10.60
CA ARG A 116 24.74 20.93 9.57
C ARG A 116 26.10 20.27 9.74
N THR A 117 26.08 19.09 10.36
CA THR A 117 27.24 18.19 10.43
C THR A 117 27.01 16.96 9.57
N PHE A 118 28.08 16.19 9.34
CA PHE A 118 28.00 14.93 8.61
C PHE A 118 27.01 13.94 9.26
N GLU A 119 26.93 13.94 10.59
CA GLU A 119 26.00 13.11 11.36
C GLU A 119 24.55 13.55 11.16
N VAL A 120 24.26 14.85 11.21
CA VAL A 120 22.91 15.38 10.96
C VAL A 120 22.45 15.03 9.54
N GLU A 121 23.32 15.17 8.54
CA GLU A 121 23.02 14.79 7.16
C GLU A 121 22.87 13.27 6.97
N ALA A 122 23.56 12.46 7.77
CA ALA A 122 23.38 11.02 7.75
C ALA A 122 22.02 10.61 8.32
N VAL A 123 21.58 11.26 9.40
CA VAL A 123 20.25 11.02 9.99
C VAL A 123 19.14 11.52 9.06
N ASP A 124 19.25 12.72 8.48
CA ASP A 124 18.22 13.26 7.58
C ASP A 124 18.00 12.35 6.34
N ARG A 125 19.08 11.80 5.75
CA ARG A 125 18.98 10.82 4.66
C ARG A 125 18.25 9.53 5.06
N GLU A 126 18.44 9.10 6.30
CA GLU A 126 17.80 7.88 6.83
C GLU A 126 16.33 8.13 7.17
N LEU A 127 15.99 9.34 7.62
CA LEU A 127 14.60 9.79 7.78
C LEU A 127 13.89 9.86 6.43
N GLU A 128 14.53 10.46 5.41
CA GLU A 128 13.99 10.53 4.05
C GLU A 128 13.74 9.13 3.48
N ALA A 129 14.70 8.20 3.64
CA ALA A 129 14.54 6.82 3.21
C ALA A 129 13.36 6.12 3.93
N ALA A 130 13.16 6.40 5.21
CA ALA A 130 12.04 5.84 5.99
C ALA A 130 10.68 6.41 5.56
N GLU A 131 10.60 7.72 5.33
CA GLU A 131 9.40 8.37 4.81
C GLU A 131 9.02 7.84 3.43
N GLU A 132 10.02 7.68 2.56
CA GLU A 132 9.83 7.14 1.21
C GLU A 132 9.36 5.68 1.26
N GLU A 133 9.93 4.86 2.15
CA GLU A 133 9.50 3.48 2.36
C GLU A 133 8.04 3.39 2.81
N ILE A 134 7.63 4.18 3.82
CA ILE A 134 6.23 4.19 4.27
C ILE A 134 5.29 4.65 3.16
N THR A 135 5.71 5.65 2.38
CA THR A 135 4.90 6.21 1.30
C THR A 135 4.76 5.25 0.11
N ARG A 136 5.78 4.43 -0.14
CA ARG A 136 5.82 3.47 -1.26
C ARG A 136 5.20 2.12 -0.89
N GLU A 137 5.50 1.62 0.30
CA GLU A 137 5.14 0.26 0.72
C GLU A 137 3.97 0.24 1.71
N GLY A 138 3.51 1.40 2.20
CA GLY A 138 2.40 1.51 3.16
C GLY A 138 2.79 1.25 4.62
N GLY A 139 4.07 0.97 4.87
CA GLY A 139 4.62 0.70 6.19
C GLY A 139 6.15 0.75 6.21
N LEU A 140 6.72 0.68 7.41
CA LEU A 140 8.16 0.73 7.64
C LEU A 140 8.66 -0.65 8.05
N ARG A 141 9.78 -1.12 7.49
CA ARG A 141 10.44 -2.35 7.96
C ARG A 141 11.12 -2.10 9.31
N PRO A 142 11.01 -3.05 10.27
CA PRO A 142 11.67 -2.93 11.58
C PRO A 142 13.17 -2.67 11.50
N GLY A 143 13.86 -3.27 10.53
CA GLY A 143 15.30 -3.08 10.32
C GLY A 143 15.69 -1.62 10.02
N MET A 144 14.86 -0.89 9.28
CA MET A 144 15.11 0.52 8.98
C MET A 144 14.94 1.39 10.22
N LEU A 145 13.87 1.16 10.99
CA LEU A 145 13.63 1.88 12.24
C LEU A 145 14.71 1.60 13.30
N ARG A 146 15.19 0.34 13.40
CA ARG A 146 16.33 -0.02 14.25
C ARG A 146 17.61 0.71 13.84
N ARG A 147 17.88 0.80 12.53
CA ARG A 147 19.04 1.54 12.00
C ARG A 147 18.95 3.03 12.37
N LEU A 148 17.80 3.65 12.16
CA LEU A 148 17.55 5.04 12.54
C LEU A 148 17.74 5.26 14.05
N LEU A 149 17.16 4.40 14.89
CA LEU A 149 17.34 4.46 16.34
C LEU A 149 18.80 4.27 16.76
N SER A 150 19.54 3.41 16.06
CA SER A 150 20.96 3.20 16.31
C SER A 150 21.78 4.44 15.96
N LEU A 151 21.44 5.15 14.87
CA LEU A 151 22.12 6.39 14.49
C LEU A 151 21.83 7.52 15.48
N LEU A 152 20.57 7.65 15.91
CA LEU A 152 20.18 8.65 16.90
C LEU A 152 20.85 8.41 18.27
N ARG A 153 21.02 7.16 18.67
CA ARG A 153 21.67 6.79 19.95
C ARG A 153 23.20 6.79 19.89
N GLY A 154 23.78 6.40 18.76
CA GLY A 154 25.23 6.27 18.56
C GLY A 154 25.90 7.54 18.05
N GLY A 155 25.11 8.59 17.77
CA GLY A 155 25.56 9.87 17.29
C GLY A 155 26.40 10.66 18.30
N SER A 156 27.14 11.64 17.79
CA SER A 156 27.96 12.58 18.58
C SER A 156 27.13 13.31 19.65
N THR A 157 27.80 14.00 20.57
CA THR A 157 27.16 14.81 21.64
C THR A 157 26.12 15.80 21.11
N VAL A 158 26.19 16.18 19.84
CA VAL A 158 25.22 17.06 19.16
C VAL A 158 23.84 16.39 19.07
N LEU A 159 23.79 15.10 18.78
CA LEU A 159 22.54 14.32 18.72
C LEU A 159 22.04 13.89 20.11
N SER A 160 22.87 14.01 21.15
CA SER A 160 22.45 13.75 22.53
C SER A 160 21.36 14.74 22.99
N GLY A 161 21.43 16.01 22.58
CA GLY A 161 20.35 16.97 22.86
C GLY A 161 19.02 16.62 22.20
N LEU A 162 19.07 15.93 21.05
CA LEU A 162 17.90 15.40 20.36
C LEU A 162 17.37 14.14 21.07
N SER A 163 18.26 13.36 21.68
CA SER A 163 17.90 12.21 22.51
C SER A 163 17.24 12.60 23.83
N ASP A 164 17.57 13.77 24.37
CA ASP A 164 16.95 14.34 25.57
C ASP A 164 15.51 14.83 25.32
N SER A 165 15.11 15.01 24.05
CA SER A 165 13.71 15.18 23.64
C SER A 165 12.96 13.84 23.71
N ALA A 166 12.82 13.31 24.93
CA ALA A 166 12.37 11.95 25.24
C ALA A 166 11.10 11.49 24.47
N GLY A 167 10.18 12.41 24.18
CA GLY A 167 8.91 12.11 23.55
C GLY A 167 9.02 11.49 22.14
N VAL A 168 10.02 11.89 21.34
CA VAL A 168 10.11 11.44 19.94
C VAL A 168 10.77 10.06 19.84
N LEU A 169 11.87 9.84 20.57
CA LEU A 169 12.54 8.54 20.59
C LEU A 169 11.67 7.45 21.21
N ASP A 170 10.90 7.77 22.25
CA ASP A 170 10.01 6.79 22.87
C ASP A 170 8.82 6.46 21.96
N SER A 171 8.29 7.43 21.22
CA SER A 171 7.26 7.19 20.20
C SER A 171 7.78 6.30 19.06
N LEU A 172 9.00 6.54 18.56
CA LEU A 172 9.63 5.69 17.54
C LEU A 172 9.89 4.27 18.07
N ARG A 173 10.29 4.10 19.34
CA ARG A 173 10.47 2.77 19.95
C ARG A 173 9.14 2.04 20.12
N ALA A 174 8.10 2.75 20.54
CA ALA A 174 6.74 2.20 20.61
C ALA A 174 6.27 1.75 19.22
N GLY A 175 6.53 2.56 18.19
CA GLY A 175 6.29 2.20 16.79
C GLY A 175 7.03 0.93 16.37
N LEU A 176 8.31 0.78 16.75
CA LEU A 176 9.08 -0.44 16.49
C LEU A 176 8.45 -1.67 17.14
N GLY A 177 8.06 -1.58 18.42
CA GLY A 177 7.43 -2.70 19.11
C GLY A 177 6.11 -3.14 18.46
N LEU A 178 5.32 -2.19 17.93
CA LEU A 178 4.11 -2.49 17.18
C LEU A 178 4.40 -3.18 15.84
N LEU A 179 5.48 -2.78 15.15
CA LEU A 179 5.88 -3.41 13.89
C LEU A 179 6.42 -4.82 14.11
N GLU A 180 7.18 -5.04 15.17
CA GLU A 180 7.72 -6.36 15.55
C GLU A 180 6.59 -7.33 15.92
N ALA A 181 5.64 -6.91 16.77
CA ALA A 181 4.50 -7.75 17.14
C ALA A 181 3.68 -8.23 15.93
N ARG A 182 3.58 -7.40 14.88
CA ARG A 182 2.85 -7.76 13.65
C ARG A 182 3.60 -8.77 12.79
N GLN A 183 4.94 -8.81 12.85
CA GLN A 183 5.73 -9.82 12.12
C GLN A 183 5.61 -11.21 12.75
N ASP A 184 5.40 -11.28 14.06
CA ASP A 184 5.24 -12.56 14.76
C ASP A 184 3.86 -13.21 14.52
N ASP A 185 2.86 -12.42 14.12
CA ASP A 185 1.49 -12.88 13.80
C ASP A 185 1.30 -13.35 12.34
N SER A 186 2.34 -13.23 11.49
CA SER A 186 2.28 -13.56 10.04
C SER A 186 3.05 -14.83 9.69
#